data_AF-A0A8W8KBX7-F1
#
_entry.id   AF-A0A8W8KBX7-F1
#
_cell.length_a   1.000
_cell.length_b   1.000
_cell.length_c   1.000
_cell.angle_alpha   90.00
_cell.angle_beta   90.00
_cell.angle_gamma   90.00
#
_symmetry.space_group_name_H-M   'P 1'
#
loop_
_entity.id
_entity.type
_entity.pdbx_description
1 polymer ?
#
loop_
_entity_poly.entity_id
_entity_poly.type
_entity_poly.pdbx_seq_one_letter_code
_entity_poly.pdbx_strand_id
1 'polypeptide(L)'
;VWKNSSTTSIAISWKFILDPSIRNDTFDGSIVECFYKNGKYISDMLPPWVNTYVFHRLEVDTSYTICINAYERKTSGTIIYPTMQYSKCVILSTIPYVRRDSVVVLLCTMSYFLFLSLLGVSQWKHKVREIKERRQRYVIEDDNPDESMQPIHRQENGKRLRSNKPHSAIEETAYR
;
A
#
# COMPACT_ATOMS: atom_id res chain seq x y z
N VAL A 1 -9.13 -23.31 -1.78
CA VAL A 1 -9.78 -22.45 -0.76
C VAL A 1 -9.76 -21.04 -1.31
N TRP A 2 -10.93 -20.48 -1.67
CA TRP A 2 -11.03 -19.06 -2.01
C TRP A 2 -11.23 -18.27 -0.71
N LYS A 3 -10.68 -17.05 -0.67
CA LYS A 3 -10.55 -16.26 0.56
C LYS A 3 -10.99 -14.83 0.26
N ASN A 4 -11.97 -14.34 1.02
CA ASN A 4 -12.31 -12.92 1.02
C ASN A 4 -12.36 -12.44 2.46
N SER A 5 -11.35 -11.69 2.88
CA SER A 5 -11.28 -11.06 4.19
C SER A 5 -11.71 -9.60 4.10
N SER A 6 -12.49 -9.19 5.09
CA SER A 6 -12.87 -7.81 5.36
C SER A 6 -12.16 -7.35 6.63
N THR A 7 -12.47 -6.14 7.10
CA THR A 7 -12.01 -5.63 8.39
C THR A 7 -12.59 -6.40 9.57
N THR A 8 -13.82 -6.89 9.47
CA THR A 8 -14.52 -7.57 10.58
C THR A 8 -15.15 -8.91 10.20
N SER A 9 -14.83 -9.45 9.02
CA SER A 9 -15.38 -10.72 8.57
C SER A 9 -14.41 -11.49 7.69
N ILE A 10 -14.50 -12.82 7.73
CA ILE A 10 -13.73 -13.71 6.86
C ILE A 10 -14.71 -14.67 6.19
N ALA A 11 -14.78 -14.62 4.87
CA ALA A 11 -15.49 -15.61 4.07
C ALA A 11 -14.52 -16.66 3.55
N ILE A 12 -14.86 -17.92 3.77
CA ILE A 12 -14.11 -19.09 3.31
C ILE A 12 -14.94 -19.91 2.35
N SER A 13 -14.28 -20.50 1.37
CA SER A 13 -14.86 -21.58 0.57
C SER A 13 -13.90 -22.76 0.44
N TRP A 14 -14.45 -23.96 0.39
CA TRP A 14 -13.68 -25.18 0.24
C TRP A 14 -14.26 -26.08 -0.82
N LYS A 15 -13.46 -27.04 -1.24
CA LYS A 15 -13.89 -28.13 -2.11
C LYS A 15 -13.25 -29.39 -1.56
N PHE A 16 -14.07 -30.39 -1.30
CA PHE A 16 -13.57 -31.71 -0.99
C PHE A 16 -13.21 -32.39 -2.30
N ILE A 17 -11.97 -32.89 -2.38
CA ILE A 17 -11.59 -33.82 -3.42
C ILE A 17 -12.07 -35.16 -2.87
N LEU A 18 -13.30 -35.54 -3.23
CA LEU A 18 -13.81 -36.87 -2.89
C LEU A 18 -12.90 -37.89 -3.58
N ASP A 19 -12.29 -38.74 -2.78
CA ASP A 19 -11.62 -39.92 -3.28
C ASP A 19 -12.70 -40.77 -4.01
N PRO A 20 -12.48 -41.21 -5.25
CA PRO A 20 -13.46 -42.02 -6.00
C PRO A 20 -13.85 -43.32 -5.28
N SER A 21 -13.10 -43.75 -4.27
CA SER A 21 -13.43 -44.86 -3.38
C SER A 21 -14.53 -44.54 -2.35
N ILE A 22 -14.80 -43.26 -2.08
CA ILE A 22 -15.83 -42.80 -1.15
C ILE A 22 -17.13 -42.68 -1.94
N ARG A 23 -18.11 -43.51 -1.58
CA ARG A 23 -19.44 -43.48 -2.17
C ARG A 23 -20.05 -42.09 -1.86
N ASN A 24 -20.44 -41.32 -2.88
CA ASN A 24 -20.96 -39.95 -2.71
C ASN A 24 -22.07 -39.81 -1.64
N ASP A 25 -22.81 -40.89 -1.35
CA ASP A 25 -23.89 -40.93 -0.35
C ASP A 25 -23.43 -40.99 1.11
N THR A 26 -22.14 -41.21 1.39
CA THR A 26 -21.64 -41.30 2.78
C THR A 26 -21.24 -39.95 3.36
N PHE A 27 -21.12 -38.90 2.55
CA PHE A 27 -20.76 -37.58 3.05
C PHE A 27 -21.94 -36.97 3.83
N ASP A 28 -21.71 -36.67 5.11
CA ASP A 28 -22.76 -36.18 6.01
C ASP A 28 -22.79 -34.66 6.07
N GLY A 29 -21.63 -34.03 6.00
CA GLY A 29 -21.51 -32.58 6.09
C GLY A 29 -20.16 -32.14 6.61
N SER A 30 -20.09 -30.86 6.96
CA SER A 30 -18.87 -30.26 7.50
C SER A 30 -19.16 -29.33 8.67
N ILE A 31 -18.24 -29.30 9.62
CA ILE A 31 -18.24 -28.34 10.71
C ILE A 31 -17.06 -27.42 10.52
N VAL A 32 -17.29 -26.12 10.70
CA VAL A 32 -16.24 -25.12 10.64
C VAL A 32 -15.95 -24.60 12.04
N GLU A 33 -14.68 -24.59 12.39
CA GLU A 33 -14.19 -24.07 13.67
C GLU A 33 -13.34 -22.83 13.42
N CYS A 34 -13.50 -21.82 14.27
CA CYS A 34 -12.65 -20.62 14.29
C CYS A 34 -12.07 -20.44 15.68
N PHE A 35 -10.74 -20.37 15.78
CA PHE A 35 -10.03 -20.21 17.04
C PHE A 35 -9.71 -18.74 17.28
N TYR A 36 -10.22 -18.21 18.38
CA TYR A 36 -9.97 -16.87 18.91
C TYR A 36 -8.91 -16.96 20.02
N LYS A 37 -8.40 -15.81 20.46
CA LYS A 37 -7.50 -15.75 21.63
C LYS A 37 -8.15 -16.34 22.90
N ASN A 38 -9.46 -16.13 23.06
CA ASN A 38 -10.17 -16.44 24.30
C ASN A 38 -11.07 -17.70 24.19
N GLY A 39 -10.97 -18.47 23.11
CA GLY A 39 -11.81 -19.64 22.91
C GLY A 39 -11.94 -20.05 21.45
N LYS A 40 -12.96 -20.85 21.13
CA LYS A 40 -13.27 -21.23 19.76
C LYS A 40 -14.76 -21.13 19.48
N TYR A 41 -15.09 -20.77 18.25
CA TYR A 41 -16.42 -20.94 17.67
C TYR A 41 -16.45 -22.26 16.92
N ILE A 42 -17.60 -22.94 17.00
CA ILE A 42 -17.89 -24.15 16.25
C ILE A 42 -19.25 -23.92 15.60
N SER A 43 -19.34 -24.11 14.28
CA SER A 43 -20.62 -24.05 13.59
C SER A 43 -21.46 -25.29 13.86
N ASP A 44 -22.75 -25.20 13.61
CA ASP A 44 -23.57 -26.41 13.40
C ASP A 44 -23.05 -27.22 12.20
N MET A 45 -23.48 -28.47 12.11
CA MET A 45 -23.19 -29.32 10.95
C MET A 45 -23.78 -28.69 9.69
N LEU A 46 -22.91 -28.24 8.79
CA LEU A 46 -23.29 -27.72 7.49
C LEU A 46 -23.61 -28.88 6.56
N PRO A 47 -24.71 -28.81 5.80
CA PRO A 47 -25.11 -29.90 4.93
C PRO A 47 -24.12 -30.09 3.76
N PRO A 48 -24.13 -31.27 3.11
CA PRO A 48 -23.14 -31.66 2.10
C PRO A 48 -22.97 -30.69 0.92
N TRP A 49 -24.03 -29.98 0.56
CA TRP A 49 -24.03 -29.02 -0.56
C TRP A 49 -23.47 -27.65 -0.18
N VAL A 50 -23.31 -27.34 1.10
CA VAL A 50 -22.73 -26.08 1.56
C VAL A 50 -21.22 -26.20 1.63
N ASN A 51 -20.56 -25.34 0.87
CA ASN A 51 -19.09 -25.30 0.74
C ASN A 51 -18.50 -23.92 1.00
N THR A 52 -19.31 -23.01 1.55
CA THR A 52 -18.94 -21.65 1.91
C THR A 52 -19.42 -21.35 3.32
N TYR A 53 -18.65 -20.53 4.04
CA TYR A 53 -19.03 -20.05 5.37
C TYR A 53 -18.44 -18.66 5.61
N VAL A 54 -19.19 -17.82 6.33
CA VAL A 54 -18.76 -16.46 6.65
C VAL A 54 -18.73 -16.27 8.16
N PHE A 55 -17.56 -15.94 8.68
CA PHE A 55 -17.37 -15.50 10.05
C PHE A 55 -17.60 -14.00 10.12
N HIS A 56 -18.56 -13.57 10.94
CA HIS A 56 -18.86 -12.16 11.18
C HIS A 56 -18.36 -11.72 12.55
N ARG A 57 -18.25 -10.40 12.74
CA ARG A 57 -17.90 -9.76 14.02
C ARG A 57 -16.53 -10.20 14.57
N LEU A 58 -15.57 -10.40 13.68
CA LEU A 58 -14.18 -10.64 14.05
C LEU A 58 -13.50 -9.32 14.45
N GLU A 59 -12.59 -9.40 15.43
CA GLU A 59 -11.69 -8.29 15.75
C GLU A 59 -10.82 -7.95 14.56
N VAL A 60 -10.58 -6.65 14.39
CA VAL A 60 -9.81 -6.09 13.28
C VAL A 60 -8.32 -6.36 13.49
N ASP A 61 -7.57 -6.43 12.38
CA ASP A 61 -6.12 -6.65 12.39
C ASP A 61 -5.69 -7.88 13.22
N THR A 62 -6.53 -8.92 13.20
CA THR A 62 -6.32 -10.12 14.00
C THR A 62 -6.27 -11.36 13.12
N SER A 63 -5.36 -12.27 13.46
CA SER A 63 -5.20 -13.57 12.81
C SER A 63 -6.00 -14.65 13.55
N TYR A 64 -6.74 -15.44 12.79
CA TYR A 64 -7.57 -16.53 13.26
C TYR A 64 -7.13 -17.84 12.60
N THR A 65 -7.11 -18.91 13.38
CA THR A 65 -6.98 -20.26 12.83
C THR A 65 -8.37 -20.78 12.55
N ILE A 66 -8.65 -21.14 11.30
CA ILE A 66 -9.94 -21.65 10.85
C ILE A 66 -9.75 -23.08 10.37
N CYS A 67 -10.50 -24.02 10.93
CA CYS A 67 -10.47 -25.43 10.58
C CYS A 67 -11.79 -25.85 9.95
N ILE A 68 -11.72 -26.67 8.91
CA ILE A 68 -12.89 -27.29 8.27
C ILE A 68 -12.76 -28.78 8.49
N ASN A 69 -13.74 -29.34 9.19
CA ASN A 69 -13.82 -30.75 9.54
C ASN A 69 -14.95 -31.38 8.71
N ALA A 70 -14.63 -32.40 7.93
CA ALA A 70 -15.59 -33.16 7.14
C ALA A 70 -15.96 -34.45 7.85
N TYR A 71 -17.26 -34.75 7.82
CA TYR A 71 -17.85 -35.90 8.48
C TYR A 71 -18.50 -36.82 7.46
N GLU A 72 -18.32 -38.12 7.68
CA GLU A 72 -18.98 -39.17 6.93
C GLU A 72 -19.94 -39.94 7.84
N ARG A 73 -21.08 -40.36 7.28
CA ARG A 73 -21.99 -41.31 7.92
C ARG A 73 -21.34 -42.69 7.92
N LYS A 74 -21.08 -43.20 9.12
CA LYS A 74 -20.76 -44.60 9.34
C LYS A 74 -21.95 -45.29 10.00
N THR A 75 -22.16 -46.53 9.62
CA THR A 75 -23.23 -47.37 10.17
C THR A 75 -22.60 -48.44 11.04
N SER A 76 -22.99 -48.49 12.32
CA SER A 76 -22.67 -49.61 13.21
C SER A 76 -23.97 -50.28 13.61
N GLY A 77 -24.27 -51.42 13.00
CA GLY A 77 -25.58 -52.08 13.12
C GLY A 77 -26.69 -51.22 12.50
N THR A 78 -27.67 -50.81 13.30
CA THR A 78 -28.77 -49.93 12.90
C THR A 78 -28.51 -48.45 13.17
N ILE A 79 -27.42 -48.10 13.84
CA ILE A 79 -27.12 -46.73 14.26
C ILE A 79 -26.22 -46.07 13.21
N ILE A 80 -26.69 -44.93 12.70
CA ILE A 80 -25.92 -44.06 11.81
C ILE A 80 -25.33 -42.93 12.65
N TYR A 81 -24.01 -42.76 12.60
CA TYR A 81 -23.33 -41.67 13.30
C TYR A 81 -22.29 -40.98 12.42
N PRO A 82 -22.13 -39.64 12.56
CA PRO A 82 -21.09 -38.90 11.86
C PRO A 82 -19.72 -39.22 12.46
N THR A 83 -18.76 -39.55 11.61
CA THR A 83 -17.35 -39.73 12.00
C THR A 83 -16.49 -38.72 11.26
N MET A 84 -15.64 -37.98 11.98
CA MET A 84 -14.70 -37.04 11.38
C MET A 84 -13.63 -37.82 10.60
N GLN A 85 -13.48 -37.53 9.32
CA GLN A 85 -12.53 -38.24 8.44
C GLN A 85 -11.43 -37.32 7.93
N TYR A 86 -11.78 -36.08 7.64
CA TYR A 86 -10.83 -35.10 7.12
C TYR A 86 -10.92 -33.81 7.91
N SER A 87 -9.78 -33.23 8.22
CA SER A 87 -9.67 -31.90 8.84
C SER A 87 -8.59 -31.10 8.14
N LYS A 88 -8.88 -29.83 7.84
CA LYS A 88 -7.88 -28.91 7.31
C LYS A 88 -8.01 -27.55 7.95
N CYS A 89 -6.88 -27.06 8.48
CA CYS A 89 -6.78 -25.76 9.12
C CYS A 89 -6.00 -24.77 8.26
N VAL A 90 -6.41 -23.50 8.29
CA VAL A 90 -5.75 -22.39 7.62
C VAL A 90 -5.74 -21.18 8.56
N ILE A 91 -4.65 -20.42 8.54
CA ILE A 91 -4.57 -19.15 9.27
C ILE A 91 -4.99 -18.03 8.33
N LEU A 92 -5.94 -17.21 8.78
CA LEU A 92 -6.49 -16.09 8.02
C LEU A 92 -6.58 -14.85 8.91
N SER A 93 -6.24 -13.69 8.34
CA SER A 93 -6.24 -12.42 9.07
C SER A 93 -7.28 -11.47 8.51
N THR A 94 -7.94 -10.73 9.40
CA THR A 94 -8.80 -9.59 9.02
C THR A 94 -7.94 -8.40 8.58
N ILE A 95 -8.47 -7.58 7.68
CA ILE A 95 -7.75 -6.41 7.15
C ILE A 95 -7.70 -5.31 8.23
N PRO A 96 -6.55 -4.66 8.48
CA PRO A 96 -6.49 -3.53 9.40
C PRO A 96 -7.34 -2.36 8.91
N TYR A 97 -7.91 -1.58 9.85
CA TYR A 97 -8.52 -0.31 9.49
C TYR A 97 -7.44 0.64 8.98
N VAL A 98 -7.59 1.12 7.75
CA VAL A 98 -6.89 2.32 7.33
C VAL A 98 -7.55 3.49 8.06
N ARG A 99 -6.86 4.06 9.05
CA ARG A 99 -7.36 5.21 9.80
C ARG A 99 -7.60 6.36 8.83
N ARG A 100 -8.77 7.01 8.89
CA ARG A 100 -9.14 8.11 7.98
C ARG A 100 -8.09 9.22 7.99
N ASP A 101 -7.51 9.50 9.15
CA ASP A 101 -6.46 10.50 9.32
C ASP A 101 -5.22 10.22 8.45
N SER A 102 -4.85 8.94 8.29
CA SER A 102 -3.71 8.56 7.46
C SER A 102 -3.97 8.80 5.97
N VAL A 103 -5.20 8.59 5.51
CA VAL A 103 -5.60 8.89 4.13
C VAL A 103 -5.60 10.40 3.89
N VAL A 104 -6.12 11.17 4.84
CA VAL A 104 -6.14 12.64 4.76
C VAL A 104 -4.71 13.19 4.71
N VAL A 105 -3.81 12.74 5.58
CA VAL A 105 -2.40 13.15 5.56
C VAL A 105 -1.72 12.78 4.25
N LEU A 106 -2.00 11.59 3.71
CA LEU A 106 -1.45 11.17 2.42
C LEU A 106 -1.97 12.05 1.26
N LEU A 107 -3.26 12.37 1.24
CA LEU A 107 -3.83 13.28 0.23
C LEU A 107 -3.25 14.69 0.35
N CYS A 108 -3.11 15.21 1.57
CA CYS A 108 -2.49 16.51 1.81
C CYS A 108 -1.03 16.53 1.31
N THR A 109 -0.23 15.52 1.64
CA THR A 109 1.17 15.45 1.19
C THR A 109 1.27 15.33 -0.33
N MET A 110 0.44 14.49 -0.97
CA MET A 110 0.38 14.39 -2.42
C MET A 110 -0.02 15.72 -3.08
N SER A 111 -1.01 16.41 -2.54
CA SER A 111 -1.44 17.72 -3.05
C SER A 111 -0.32 18.77 -2.93
N TYR A 112 0.43 18.75 -1.83
CA TYR A 112 1.55 19.64 -1.60
C TYR A 112 2.69 19.38 -2.60
N PHE A 113 3.04 18.12 -2.85
CA PHE A 113 4.06 17.77 -3.86
C PHE A 113 3.66 18.18 -5.27
N LEU A 114 2.39 17.98 -5.64
CA LEU A 114 1.87 18.41 -6.94
C LEU A 114 1.95 19.93 -7.09
N PHE A 115 1.53 20.68 -6.06
CA PHE A 115 1.58 22.14 -6.06
C PHE A 115 3.01 22.66 -6.22
N LEU A 116 3.96 22.15 -5.44
CA LEU A 116 5.37 22.53 -5.57
C LEU A 116 5.96 22.16 -6.92
N SER A 117 5.60 21.00 -7.47
CA SER A 117 6.05 20.58 -8.80
C SER A 117 5.55 21.53 -9.89
N LEU A 118 4.29 21.96 -9.81
CA LEU A 118 3.71 22.94 -10.75
C LEU A 118 4.40 24.30 -10.64
N LEU A 119 4.66 24.78 -9.42
CA LEU A 119 5.40 26.02 -9.21
C LEU A 119 6.83 25.92 -9.76
N GLY A 120 7.52 24.80 -9.52
CA GLY A 120 8.86 24.55 -10.04
C GLY A 120 8.89 24.56 -11.58
N VAL A 121 7.94 23.90 -12.24
CA VAL A 121 7.82 23.90 -13.70
C VAL A 121 7.49 25.30 -14.24
N SER A 122 6.62 26.05 -13.55
CA SER A 122 6.26 27.42 -13.94
C SER A 122 7.48 28.35 -13.88
N GLN A 123 8.23 28.32 -12.78
CA GLN A 123 9.45 29.12 -12.60
C GLN A 123 10.52 28.72 -13.62
N TRP A 124 10.68 27.43 -13.89
CA TRP A 124 11.59 26.94 -14.91
C TRP A 124 11.22 27.46 -16.31
N LYS A 125 9.93 27.37 -16.68
CA LYS A 125 9.44 27.90 -17.96
C LYS A 125 9.66 29.40 -18.08
N HIS A 126 9.43 30.16 -17.01
CA HIS A 126 9.67 31.60 -17.00
C HIS A 126 11.15 31.92 -17.25
N LYS A 127 12.07 31.26 -16.52
CA LYS A 127 13.52 31.44 -16.73
C LYS A 127 13.96 31.07 -18.15
N VAL A 128 13.47 29.95 -18.69
CA VAL A 128 13.81 29.54 -20.06
C VAL A 128 13.31 30.57 -21.08
N ARG A 129 12.11 31.12 -20.89
CA ARG A 129 11.58 32.18 -21.74
C ARG A 129 12.42 33.45 -21.66
N GLU A 130 12.79 33.87 -20.45
CA GLU A 130 13.63 35.05 -20.23
C GLU A 130 15.01 34.90 -20.89
N ILE A 131 15.65 33.72 -20.76
CA ILE A 131 16.93 33.42 -21.42
C ILE A 131 16.75 33.45 -22.95
N LYS A 132 15.65 32.90 -23.48
CA LYS A 132 15.36 32.91 -24.92
C LYS A 132 15.16 34.34 -25.45
N GLU A 133 14.44 35.18 -24.73
CA GLU A 133 14.21 36.59 -25.08
C GLU A 133 15.50 37.43 -25.01
N ARG A 134 16.38 37.18 -24.03
CA ARG A 134 17.72 37.79 -23.99
C ARG A 134 18.57 37.35 -25.18
N ARG A 135 18.54 36.06 -25.55
CA ARG A 135 19.30 35.53 -26.70
C ARG A 135 18.82 36.12 -28.03
N GLN A 136 17.51 36.33 -28.19
CA GLN A 136 16.96 36.97 -29.38
C GLN A 136 17.36 38.44 -29.51
N ARG A 137 17.46 39.19 -28.40
CA ARG A 137 17.97 40.57 -28.43
C ARG A 137 19.43 40.64 -28.89
N TYR A 138 20.28 39.73 -28.44
CA TYR A 138 21.67 39.67 -28.91
C TYR A 138 21.80 39.37 -30.41
N VAL A 139 20.88 38.59 -31.00
CA VAL A 139 20.92 38.25 -32.44
C VAL A 139 20.44 39.41 -33.32
N ILE A 140 19.51 40.23 -32.86
CA ILE A 140 19.02 41.40 -33.62
C ILE A 140 20.06 42.54 -33.63
N GLU A 141 20.92 42.61 -32.61
CA GLU A 141 21.98 43.63 -32.50
C GLU A 141 23.22 43.30 -33.38
N ASP A 142 23.42 42.03 -33.75
CA ASP A 142 24.47 41.61 -34.71
C ASP A 142 24.04 41.72 -36.20
N ASP A 143 22.75 41.93 -36.48
CA ASP A 143 22.19 41.99 -37.85
C ASP A 143 22.01 43.44 -38.37
N ASN A 144 22.54 44.44 -37.65
CA ASN A 144 22.57 45.83 -38.11
C ASN A 144 24.02 46.28 -38.39
N PRO A 145 24.58 45.96 -39.57
CA PRO A 145 25.85 46.53 -39.98
C PRO A 145 25.57 47.94 -40.52
N ASP A 146 25.69 48.94 -39.65
CA ASP A 146 26.18 50.30 -39.94
C ASP A 146 25.57 51.32 -38.97
N GLU A 147 26.37 51.77 -37.99
CA GLU A 147 26.71 53.20 -37.88
C GLU A 147 27.79 53.47 -36.81
N SER A 148 28.92 54.01 -37.27
CA SER A 148 29.77 54.98 -36.56
C SER A 148 30.59 54.55 -35.33
N MET A 149 31.77 54.02 -35.63
CA MET A 149 33.09 54.38 -35.10
C MET A 149 33.16 55.59 -34.13
N GLN A 150 33.48 55.35 -32.84
CA GLN A 150 34.46 56.14 -32.07
C GLN A 150 35.19 55.26 -31.01
N PRO A 151 36.52 55.43 -30.83
CA PRO A 151 37.33 54.56 -29.98
C PRO A 151 37.63 55.21 -28.61
N ILE A 152 37.30 54.55 -27.49
CA ILE A 152 37.82 54.97 -26.18
C ILE A 152 38.23 53.74 -25.34
N HIS A 153 39.55 53.65 -25.18
CA HIS A 153 40.34 53.04 -24.11
C HIS A 153 40.10 51.57 -23.71
N ARG A 154 41.00 50.75 -24.27
CA ARG A 154 41.56 49.54 -23.66
C ARG A 154 42.17 49.84 -22.29
N GLN A 155 41.72 49.13 -21.25
CA GLN A 155 42.56 48.78 -20.11
C GLN A 155 42.19 47.38 -19.59
N GLU A 156 42.92 46.38 -20.10
CA GLU A 156 43.10 45.10 -19.41
C GLU A 156 43.81 45.37 -18.07
N ASN A 157 43.27 44.83 -16.98
CA ASN A 157 44.11 44.31 -15.90
C ASN A 157 43.39 43.17 -15.19
N GLY A 158 43.93 41.98 -15.36
CA GLY A 158 43.45 40.75 -14.73
C GLY A 158 44.04 40.50 -13.34
N LYS A 159 43.57 39.36 -12.79
CA LYS A 159 44.11 38.57 -11.66
C LYS A 159 43.87 39.23 -10.28
N ARG A 160 43.31 38.55 -9.26
CA ARG A 160 43.55 37.17 -8.80
C ARG A 160 42.42 36.71 -7.87
N LEU A 161 42.20 35.40 -7.84
CA LEU A 161 41.44 34.66 -6.84
C LEU A 161 41.78 35.07 -5.39
N ARG A 162 40.77 35.07 -4.52
CA ARG A 162 40.91 34.54 -3.17
C ARG A 162 39.62 33.88 -2.68
N SER A 163 39.66 32.56 -2.72
CA SER A 163 38.97 31.68 -1.78
C SER A 163 39.15 32.21 -0.35
N ASN A 164 38.07 32.23 0.44
CA ASN A 164 38.13 31.80 1.84
C ASN A 164 36.76 31.27 2.30
N LYS A 165 36.82 30.05 2.86
CA LYS A 165 35.75 29.30 3.53
C LYS A 165 35.37 29.96 4.89
N PRO A 166 34.28 29.51 5.54
CA PRO A 166 33.62 30.20 6.65
C PRO A 166 34.34 29.99 7.99
N HIS A 167 34.20 30.95 8.89
CA HIS A 167 34.55 30.77 10.30
C HIS A 167 33.28 30.52 11.12
N SER A 168 33.23 29.32 11.70
CA SER A 168 32.47 28.97 12.89
C SER A 168 33.18 29.49 14.15
N ALA A 169 32.43 30.13 15.05
CA ALA A 169 32.65 30.25 16.50
C ALA A 169 31.36 30.93 17.02
N ILE A 170 30.44 30.24 17.71
CA ILE A 170 30.45 29.95 19.15
C ILE A 170 31.06 31.09 19.95
N GLU A 171 30.20 31.99 20.45
CA GLU A 171 30.41 32.72 21.68
C GLU A 171 29.18 32.53 22.56
N GLU A 172 29.32 31.63 23.54
CA GLU A 172 28.64 31.78 24.83
C GLU A 172 29.12 33.10 25.46
N THR A 173 28.21 33.99 25.84
CA THR A 173 28.41 34.76 27.07
C THR A 173 27.08 34.97 27.78
N ALA A 174 27.07 34.51 29.02
CA ALA A 174 26.06 34.73 30.02
C ALA A 174 25.84 36.22 30.29
N TYR A 175 24.59 36.61 30.53
CA TYR A 175 24.28 37.77 31.34
C TYR A 175 23.27 37.39 32.43
N ARG A 176 23.63 37.90 33.61
CA ARG A 176 22.99 37.91 34.94
C ARG A 176 21.47 37.89 34.98
#